data_AF-A0A219AQ43-F1
#
_entry.id   AF-A0A219AQ43-F1
#
_cell.length_a   1.000
_cell.length_b   1.000
_cell.length_c   1.000
_cell.angle_alpha   90.00
_cell.angle_beta   90.00
_cell.angle_gamma   90.00
#
_symmetry.space_group_name_H-M   'P 1'
#
loop_
_entity.id
_entity.type
_entity.pdbx_description
1 polymer ?
#
loop_
_entity_poly.entity_id
_entity_poly.type
_entity_poly.pdbx_seq_one_letter_code
_entity_poly.pdbx_strand_id
1 'polypeptide(L)'
;MESLSLPGPLIFKRSQVAFVFYNINGDGYTVNPFGGDDHTYSRKARALAKEISSMWINFIVDQNPNGYQHQSRESGRWPTFDPTDGGGAGRGIVFELDHLSVELDDWRAEGINWLIQNDLALIGN
;
A
#
# COMPACT_ATOMS: atom_id res chain seq x y z
N MET A 1 -9.88 12.54 -30.18
CA MET A 1 -10.00 11.52 -29.13
C MET A 1 -8.73 11.64 -28.29
N GLU A 2 -8.74 12.60 -27.36
CA GLU A 2 -7.58 12.91 -26.52
C GLU A 2 -7.36 11.77 -25.52
N SER A 3 -6.18 11.17 -25.58
CA SER A 3 -5.71 10.28 -24.52
C SER A 3 -5.46 11.12 -23.27
N LEU A 4 -6.29 10.90 -22.24
CA LEU A 4 -6.08 11.48 -20.91
C LEU A 4 -4.78 10.90 -20.32
N SER A 5 -3.68 11.59 -20.58
CA SER A 5 -2.38 11.35 -19.96
C SER A 5 -2.46 11.80 -18.50
N LEU A 6 -2.70 10.87 -17.58
CA LEU A 6 -2.50 11.12 -16.15
C LEU A 6 -0.99 11.20 -15.86
N PRO A 7 -0.48 12.32 -15.32
CA PRO A 7 0.92 12.47 -15.00
C PRO A 7 1.23 11.75 -13.69
N GLY A 8 1.95 10.64 -13.76
CA GLY A 8 2.49 9.93 -12.61
C GLY A 8 3.20 8.65 -13.06
N PRO A 9 4.36 8.29 -12.49
CA PRO A 9 5.18 7.23 -13.02
C PRO A 9 4.41 5.91 -12.97
N LEU A 10 4.17 5.35 -14.16
CA LEU A 10 3.55 4.05 -14.43
C LEU A 10 4.30 2.85 -13.79
N ILE A 11 5.35 3.13 -13.00
CA ILE A 11 6.18 2.17 -12.27
C ILE A 11 5.49 1.70 -10.97
N PHE A 12 4.55 2.45 -10.39
CA PHE A 12 4.00 2.13 -9.07
C PHE A 12 2.87 1.07 -9.02
N LYS A 13 2.05 0.90 -10.07
CA LYS A 13 0.84 0.04 -9.95
C LYS A 13 1.11 -1.47 -9.96
N ARG A 14 2.25 -1.94 -10.49
CA ARG A 14 2.58 -3.38 -10.58
C ARG A 14 3.70 -3.83 -9.66
N SER A 15 4.50 -2.92 -9.13
CA SER A 15 5.65 -3.26 -8.27
C SER A 15 5.22 -3.77 -6.90
N GLN A 16 4.05 -3.39 -6.39
CA GLN A 16 3.57 -3.78 -5.05
C GLN A 16 3.57 -5.29 -4.81
N VAL A 17 3.22 -6.09 -5.84
CA VAL A 17 3.27 -7.55 -5.77
C VAL A 17 4.68 -8.03 -5.40
N ALA A 18 5.72 -7.43 -5.97
CA ALA A 18 7.10 -7.77 -5.65
C ALA A 18 7.47 -7.45 -4.19
N PHE A 19 6.88 -6.40 -3.59
CA PHE A 19 7.07 -6.08 -2.17
C PHE A 19 6.36 -7.08 -1.25
N VAL A 20 5.12 -7.46 -1.58
CA VAL A 20 4.34 -8.43 -0.79
C VAL A 20 5.00 -9.80 -0.76
N PHE A 21 5.48 -10.28 -1.91
CA PHE A 21 6.10 -11.62 -2.03
C PHE A 21 7.61 -11.63 -1.80
N TYR A 22 8.22 -10.51 -1.43
CA TYR A 22 9.67 -10.38 -1.26
C TYR A 22 10.48 -10.83 -2.51
N ASN A 23 9.96 -10.53 -3.71
CA ASN A 23 10.59 -10.87 -4.99
C ASN A 23 11.71 -9.86 -5.32
N ILE A 24 12.75 -9.84 -4.50
CA ILE A 24 13.89 -8.89 -4.62
C ILE A 24 14.71 -9.08 -5.92
N ASN A 25 14.57 -10.24 -6.55
CA ASN A 25 15.20 -10.54 -7.84
C ASN A 25 14.43 -9.91 -9.02
N GLY A 26 13.18 -9.49 -8.81
CA GLY A 26 12.33 -8.94 -9.86
C GLY A 26 11.85 -9.99 -10.86
N ASP A 27 11.72 -11.24 -10.43
CA ASP A 27 11.29 -12.34 -11.30
C ASP A 27 9.91 -12.04 -11.91
N GLY A 28 9.80 -12.14 -13.24
CA GLY A 28 8.58 -11.79 -13.96
C GLY A 28 8.38 -10.29 -14.24
N TYR A 29 9.33 -9.43 -13.87
CA TYR A 29 9.30 -8.00 -14.21
C TYR A 29 10.28 -7.66 -15.34
N THR A 30 9.85 -6.80 -16.28
CA THR A 30 10.72 -6.27 -17.35
C THR A 30 11.83 -5.37 -16.79
N VAL A 31 11.55 -4.67 -15.69
CA VAL A 31 12.51 -3.84 -14.95
C VAL A 31 12.43 -4.28 -13.49
N ASN A 32 13.56 -4.68 -12.91
CA ASN A 32 13.59 -5.11 -11.51
C ASN A 32 13.18 -3.92 -10.60
N PRO A 33 12.08 -4.04 -9.82
CA PRO A 33 11.62 -2.98 -8.92
C PRO A 33 12.62 -2.61 -7.80
N PHE A 34 13.64 -3.43 -7.56
CA PHE A 34 14.67 -3.28 -6.53
C PHE A 34 16.09 -3.14 -7.10
N GLY A 35 16.21 -2.96 -8.41
CA GLY A 35 17.46 -2.79 -9.12
C GLY A 35 17.69 -1.35 -9.57
N GLY A 36 18.71 -1.17 -10.42
CA GLY A 36 19.14 0.14 -10.94
C GLY A 36 20.40 0.66 -10.27
N ASP A 37 20.92 1.76 -10.80
CA ASP A 37 22.21 2.35 -10.37
C ASP A 37 22.09 3.13 -9.04
N ASP A 38 20.86 3.42 -8.61
CA ASP A 38 20.62 4.02 -7.29
C ASP A 38 20.68 2.96 -6.18
N HIS A 39 21.87 2.82 -5.60
CA HIS A 39 22.12 1.97 -4.45
C HIS A 39 21.33 2.37 -3.19
N THR A 40 20.99 3.65 -3.04
CA THR A 40 20.22 4.13 -1.88
C THR A 40 18.76 3.73 -2.01
N TYR A 41 18.15 3.94 -3.18
CA TYR A 41 16.82 3.44 -3.49
C TYR A 41 16.75 1.92 -3.30
N SER A 42 17.66 1.17 -3.93
CA SER A 42 17.64 -0.30 -3.91
C SER A 42 17.70 -0.87 -2.48
N ARG A 43 18.53 -0.28 -1.61
CA ARG A 43 18.63 -0.66 -0.20
C ARG A 43 17.33 -0.39 0.56
N LYS A 44 16.77 0.82 0.42
CA LYS A 44 15.51 1.23 1.08
C LYS A 44 14.33 0.39 0.61
N ALA A 45 14.20 0.18 -0.69
CA ALA A 45 13.14 -0.63 -1.28
C ALA A 45 13.18 -2.09 -0.79
N ARG A 46 14.37 -2.70 -0.69
CA ARG A 46 14.50 -4.07 -0.15
C ARG A 46 14.18 -4.16 1.34
N ALA A 47 14.54 -3.15 2.13
CA ALA A 47 14.17 -3.07 3.53
C ALA A 47 12.65 -2.95 3.68
N LEU A 48 12.01 -2.08 2.88
CA LEU A 48 10.56 -1.92 2.86
C LEU A 48 9.85 -3.21 2.42
N ALA A 49 10.36 -3.91 1.39
CA ALA A 49 9.80 -5.20 0.98
C ALA A 49 9.89 -6.25 2.10
N LYS A 50 10.98 -6.24 2.88
CA LYS A 50 11.10 -7.13 4.03
C LYS A 50 10.05 -6.82 5.10
N GLU A 51 9.82 -5.54 5.37
CA GLU A 51 8.80 -5.08 6.32
C GLU A 51 7.39 -5.48 5.86
N ILE A 52 7.01 -5.13 4.63
CA ILE A 52 5.69 -5.42 4.05
C ILE A 52 5.42 -6.93 4.02
N SER A 53 6.36 -7.73 3.51
CA SER A 53 6.20 -9.20 3.46
C SER A 53 6.07 -9.81 4.85
N SER A 54 6.80 -9.30 5.85
CA SER A 54 6.68 -9.77 7.24
C SER A 54 5.31 -9.42 7.82
N MET A 55 4.79 -8.22 7.56
CA MET A 55 3.43 -7.84 7.98
C MET A 55 2.36 -8.74 7.35
N TRP A 56 2.47 -9.08 6.07
CA TRP A 56 1.55 -10.01 5.41
C TRP A 56 1.63 -11.42 6.00
N ILE A 57 2.84 -11.94 6.26
CA ILE A 57 3.02 -13.24 6.91
C ILE A 57 2.36 -13.25 8.30
N ASN A 58 2.61 -12.22 9.12
CA ASN A 58 1.99 -12.10 10.44
C ASN A 58 0.46 -12.06 10.37
N PHE A 59 -0.09 -11.33 9.40
CA PHE A 59 -1.54 -11.29 9.20
C PHE A 59 -2.11 -12.65 8.81
N ILE A 60 -1.42 -13.40 7.94
CA ILE A 60 -1.86 -14.74 7.54
C ILE A 60 -1.84 -15.73 8.71
N VAL A 61 -0.84 -15.64 9.59
CA VAL A 61 -0.66 -16.57 10.71
C VAL A 61 -1.54 -16.21 11.91
N ASP A 62 -1.55 -14.95 12.31
CA ASP A 62 -2.13 -14.50 13.59
C ASP A 62 -3.27 -13.48 13.43
N GLN A 63 -3.68 -13.19 12.19
CA GLN A 63 -4.67 -12.13 11.88
C GLN A 63 -4.29 -10.73 12.39
N ASN A 64 -3.00 -10.53 12.70
CA ASN A 64 -2.45 -9.26 13.16
C ASN A 64 -1.14 -8.96 12.41
N PRO A 65 -1.10 -7.94 11.53
CA PRO A 65 0.09 -7.64 10.73
C PRO A 65 1.31 -7.21 11.57
N ASN A 66 1.11 -6.77 12.82
CA ASN A 66 2.19 -6.30 13.69
C ASN A 66 2.97 -7.44 14.39
N GLY A 67 2.52 -8.70 14.26
CA GLY A 67 3.18 -9.89 14.80
C GLY A 67 3.17 -10.03 16.33
N TYR A 68 3.70 -11.15 16.83
CA TYR A 68 3.86 -11.42 18.26
C TYR A 68 4.94 -10.50 18.88
N GLN A 69 4.62 -9.84 20.00
CA GLN A 69 5.45 -8.84 20.71
C GLN A 69 5.67 -7.48 20.03
N HIS A 70 4.87 -7.10 19.02
CA HIS A 70 4.98 -5.75 18.40
C HIS A 70 6.37 -5.47 17.81
N GLN A 71 6.94 -6.44 17.08
CA GLN A 71 8.28 -6.32 16.47
C GLN A 71 8.35 -5.27 15.34
N SER A 72 7.21 -4.70 14.91
CA SER A 72 7.19 -3.51 14.05
C SER A 72 7.69 -2.29 14.82
N ARG A 73 8.53 -1.47 14.19
CA ARG A 73 8.97 -0.17 14.74
C ARG A 73 7.78 0.62 15.30
N GLU A 74 7.91 1.19 16.50
CA GLU A 74 6.82 1.96 17.14
C GLU A 74 6.27 3.09 16.24
N SER A 75 7.12 3.66 15.37
CA SER A 75 6.68 4.47 14.22
C SER A 75 6.30 3.55 13.05
N GLY A 76 5.01 3.24 12.89
CA GLY A 76 4.53 2.44 11.76
C GLY A 76 3.68 1.23 12.10
N ARG A 77 3.04 1.19 13.27
CA ARG A 77 2.07 0.13 13.57
C ARG A 77 0.88 0.24 12.64
N TRP A 78 0.53 -0.88 12.01
CA TRP A 78 -0.69 -0.96 11.20
C TRP A 78 -1.90 -0.88 12.14
N PRO A 79 -2.74 0.17 12.03
CA PRO A 79 -3.87 0.37 12.95
C PRO A 79 -5.02 -0.59 12.63
N THR A 80 -5.81 -0.90 13.64
CA THR A 80 -7.15 -1.44 13.41
C THR A 80 -7.99 -0.34 12.75
N PHE A 81 -8.65 -0.68 11.64
CA PHE A 81 -9.54 0.26 10.97
C PHE A 81 -10.75 0.58 11.86
N ASP A 82 -10.97 1.86 12.15
CA ASP A 82 -12.11 2.37 12.92
C ASP A 82 -12.85 3.41 12.09
N PRO A 83 -14.07 3.12 11.58
CA PRO A 83 -14.84 4.03 10.75
C PRO A 83 -15.42 5.24 11.53
N THR A 84 -15.29 5.25 12.86
CA THR A 84 -15.71 6.40 13.67
C THR A 84 -14.63 7.49 13.74
N ASP A 85 -13.39 7.14 13.38
CA ASP A 85 -12.26 8.07 13.37
C ASP A 85 -12.22 8.89 12.08
N GLY A 86 -12.62 10.16 12.16
CA GLY A 86 -12.69 11.05 11.00
C GLY A 86 -14.01 11.00 10.24
N GLY A 87 -15.12 10.69 10.93
CA GLY A 87 -16.46 10.96 10.42
C GLY A 87 -16.95 10.01 9.32
N GLY A 88 -16.62 8.72 9.41
CA GLY A 88 -16.93 7.70 8.40
C GLY A 88 -15.69 7.22 7.65
N ALA A 89 -14.58 7.94 7.76
CA ALA A 89 -13.26 7.44 7.41
C ALA A 89 -12.70 6.58 8.56
N GLY A 90 -11.62 5.86 8.28
CA GLY A 90 -10.77 5.27 9.31
C GLY A 90 -9.31 5.49 8.95
N ARG A 91 -8.40 5.04 9.80
CA ARG A 91 -6.95 5.18 9.53
C ARG A 91 -6.38 3.97 8.81
N GLY A 92 -5.52 4.24 7.84
CA GLY A 92 -4.73 3.25 7.12
C GLY A 92 -3.24 3.44 7.38
N ILE A 93 -2.44 2.42 7.02
CA ILE A 93 -0.99 2.54 6.96
C ILE A 93 -0.55 2.91 5.54
N VAL A 94 0.41 3.83 5.44
CA VAL A 94 1.04 4.22 4.18
C VAL A 94 2.48 3.69 4.19
N PHE A 95 2.84 3.01 3.10
CA PHE A 95 4.16 2.44 2.90
C PHE A 95 5.02 3.39 2.07
N GLU A 96 6.00 4.02 2.69
CA GLU A 96 6.99 4.84 2.00
C GLU A 96 8.39 4.23 2.11
N LEU A 97 9.29 4.61 1.20
CA LEU A 97 10.65 4.03 1.16
C LEU A 97 11.44 4.22 2.45
N ASP A 98 11.19 5.31 3.16
CA ASP A 98 11.96 5.71 4.33
C ASP A 98 11.26 5.44 5.65
N HIS A 99 9.95 5.36 5.65
CA HIS A 99 9.16 5.19 6.85
C HIS A 99 7.76 4.68 6.54
N LEU A 100 7.06 4.30 7.61
CA LEU A 100 5.64 3.98 7.58
C LEU A 100 4.91 5.10 8.32
N SER A 101 3.83 5.61 7.74
CA SER A 101 2.95 6.59 8.37
C SER A 101 1.56 6.01 8.55
N VAL A 102 0.83 6.53 9.54
CA VAL A 102 -0.60 6.24 9.73
C VAL A 102 -1.36 7.50 9.35
N GLU A 103 -2.25 7.38 8.38
CA GLU A 103 -2.97 8.49 7.78
C GLU A 103 -4.48 8.23 7.78
N LEU A 104 -5.26 9.30 7.78
CA LEU A 104 -6.70 9.21 7.61
C LEU A 104 -6.99 8.79 6.16
N ASP A 105 -7.83 7.77 5.95
CA ASP A 105 -8.22 7.32 4.61
C ASP A 105 -9.40 8.15 4.08
N ASP A 106 -9.18 9.45 3.91
CA ASP A 106 -10.16 10.40 3.40
C ASP A 106 -9.92 10.80 1.93
N TRP A 107 -8.72 10.51 1.39
CA TRP A 107 -8.31 10.86 0.03
C TRP A 107 -9.31 10.44 -1.06
N ARG A 108 -10.03 9.32 -0.85
CA ARG A 108 -11.02 8.79 -1.83
C ARG A 108 -12.46 8.94 -1.35
N ALA A 109 -12.69 9.53 -0.19
CA ALA A 109 -14.01 9.54 0.45
C ALA A 109 -15.06 10.16 -0.46
N GLU A 110 -14.77 11.31 -1.08
CA GLU A 110 -15.70 12.00 -1.99
C GLU A 110 -16.04 11.14 -3.21
N GLY A 111 -15.03 10.57 -3.87
CA GLY A 111 -15.23 9.73 -5.06
C GLY A 111 -15.98 8.44 -4.76
N ILE A 112 -15.68 7.78 -3.65
CA ILE A 112 -16.40 6.57 -3.21
C ILE A 112 -17.85 6.92 -2.86
N ASN A 113 -18.08 8.04 -2.16
CA ASN A 113 -19.42 8.48 -1.80
C ASN A 113 -20.26 8.80 -3.06
N TRP A 114 -19.66 9.43 -4.07
CA TRP A 114 -20.32 9.66 -5.35
C TRP A 114 -20.69 8.34 -6.04
N LEU A 115 -19.79 7.35 -6.07
CA LEU A 115 -20.09 6.04 -6.65
C LEU A 115 -21.25 5.35 -5.91
N ILE A 116 -21.25 5.36 -4.58
CA ILE A 116 -22.33 4.78 -3.76
C ILE A 116 -23.67 5.44 -4.07
N GLN A 117 -23.69 6.77 -4.21
CA GLN A 117 -24.92 7.53 -4.49
C GLN A 117 -25.45 7.31 -5.93
N ASN A 118 -24.58 6.88 -6.85
CA ASN A 118 -24.91 6.73 -8.27
C ASN A 118 -24.86 5.27 -8.75
N ASP A 119 -24.69 4.32 -7.84
CA ASP A 119 -24.47 2.89 -8.13
C ASP A 119 -25.50 2.32 -9.12
N LEU A 120 -26.79 2.43 -8.80
CA LEU A 120 -27.89 1.94 -9.65
C LEU A 120 -27.87 2.50 -11.08
N ALA A 121 -27.39 3.73 -11.28
CA ALA A 121 -27.26 4.32 -12.60
C ALA A 121 -26.03 3.81 -13.38
N LEU A 122 -25.02 3.31 -12.67
CA LEU A 122 -23.77 2.80 -13.23
C LEU A 122 -23.82 1.31 -13.56
N ILE A 123 -24.39 0.49 -12.66
CA ILE A 123 -24.39 -0.98 -12.82
C ILE A 123 -25.69 -1.54 -13.40
N GLY A 124 -26.73 -0.72 -13.52
CA GLY A 124 -28.03 -1.17 -14.00
C GLY A 124 -28.78 -2.02 -12.97
N ASN A 125 -30.10 -2.08 -13.11
CA ASN A 125 -31.02 -2.76 -12.21
C ASN A 125 -31.22 -4.23 -12.59
#